data_AF-A0A846NEA9-F1
#
_entry.id   AF-A0A846NEA9-F1
#
_cell.length_a   1.000
_cell.length_b   1.000
_cell.length_c   1.000
_cell.angle_alpha   90.00
_cell.angle_beta   90.00
_cell.angle_gamma   90.00
#
_symmetry.space_group_name_H-M   'P 1'
#
loop_
_entity.id
_entity.type
_entity.pdbx_description
1 polymer ?
#
loop_
_entity_poly.entity_id
_entity_poly.type
_entity_poly.pdbx_seq_one_letter_code
_entity_poly.pdbx_strand_id
1 'polypeptide(L)' 'YDIHKTLDQESVEIELSRLYRVLNEMEREDLLSSRWEKSIAGPKKKMYTMGEAGRKKLRTILLE' A
#
# COMPACT_ATOMS: atom_id res chain seq x y z
N TYR A 1 -8.41 -2.28 0.66
CA TYR A 1 -9.19 -3.03 1.64
C TYR A 1 -8.30 -3.68 2.67
N ASP A 2 -7.49 -4.70 2.33
CA ASP A 2 -6.66 -5.41 3.33
C ASP A 2 -5.75 -4.46 4.12
N ILE A 3 -5.11 -3.50 3.45
CA ILE A 3 -4.31 -2.45 4.09
C ILE A 3 -5.13 -1.61 5.08
N HIS A 4 -6.34 -1.19 4.71
CA HIS A 4 -7.22 -0.41 5.61
C HIS A 4 -7.59 -1.23 6.85
N LYS A 5 -7.94 -2.50 6.65
CA LYS A 5 -8.27 -3.40 7.75
C LYS A 5 -7.08 -3.57 8.71
N THR A 6 -5.87 -3.73 8.18
CA THR A 6 -4.66 -3.82 9.01
C THR A 6 -4.40 -2.53 9.77
N LEU A 7 -4.53 -1.36 9.13
CA LEU A 7 -4.34 -0.07 9.80
C LEU A 7 -5.36 0.14 10.94
N ASP A 8 -6.62 -0.20 10.71
CA ASP A 8 -7.68 -0.14 11.71
C ASP A 8 -7.38 -1.04 12.92
N GLN A 9 -6.87 -2.27 12.69
CA GLN A 9 -6.43 -3.19 13.75
C GLN A 9 -5.25 -2.63 14.58
N GLU A 10 -4.38 -1.82 13.97
CA GLU A 10 -3.27 -1.14 14.62
C GLU A 10 -3.67 0.22 15.22
N SER A 11 -4.98 0.50 15.34
CA SER A 11 -5.54 1.78 15.84
C SER A 11 -5.11 3.00 15.01
N VAL A 12 -4.80 2.80 13.73
CA VAL A 12 -4.51 3.87 12.77
C VAL A 12 -5.78 4.18 11.97
N GLU A 13 -6.51 5.20 12.41
CA GLU A 13 -7.73 5.65 11.75
C GLU A 13 -7.41 6.42 10.46
N ILE A 14 -7.89 5.91 9.32
CA ILE A 14 -7.77 6.58 8.03
C ILE A 14 -8.99 6.30 7.15
N GLU A 15 -9.59 7.36 6.63
CA GLU A 15 -10.67 7.25 5.65
C GLU A 15 -10.22 6.47 4.40
N LEU A 16 -11.08 5.56 3.91
CA LEU A 16 -10.76 4.69 2.79
C LEU A 16 -10.39 5.48 1.52
N SER A 17 -11.07 6.60 1.27
CA SER A 17 -10.78 7.51 0.15
C SER A 17 -9.39 8.14 0.27
N ARG A 18 -9.00 8.54 1.49
CA ARG A 18 -7.67 9.10 1.78
C ARG A 18 -6.59 8.04 1.63
N LEU A 19 -6.83 6.81 2.11
CA LEU A 19 -5.90 5.70 1.93
C LEU A 19 -5.63 5.44 0.45
N TYR A 20 -6.67 5.37 -0.39
CA TYR A 20 -6.48 5.16 -1.83
C TYR A 20 -5.69 6.29 -2.48
N ARG A 21 -5.90 7.54 -2.05
CA ARG A 21 -5.10 8.68 -2.54
C ARG A 21 -3.63 8.52 -2.18
N VAL A 22 -3.33 8.20 -0.92
CA VAL A 22 -1.95 7.98 -0.45
C VAL A 22 -1.29 6.82 -1.20
N LEU A 23 -1.98 5.70 -1.39
CA LEU A 23 -1.43 4.55 -2.14
C LEU A 23 -1.11 4.91 -3.60
N ASN A 24 -1.94 5.74 -4.24
CA ASN A 24 -1.68 6.20 -5.60
C ASN A 24 -0.52 7.20 -5.67
N GLU A 25 -0.39 8.09 -4.68
CA GLU A 25 0.75 9.01 -4.57
C GLU A 25 2.05 8.23 -4.35
N MET A 26 2.04 7.26 -3.42
CA MET A 26 3.17 6.36 -3.17
C MET A 26 3.55 5.56 -4.42
N GLU A 27 2.58 5.10 -5.21
CA GLU A 27 2.85 4.41 -6.48
C GLU A 27 3.49 5.35 -7.51
N ARG A 28 3.01 6.60 -7.62
CA ARG A 28 3.60 7.61 -8.53
C ARG A 28 5.04 7.98 -8.16
N GLU A 29 5.40 7.87 -6.89
CA GLU A 29 6.73 8.19 -6.37
C GLU A 29 7.70 6.97 -6.34
N ASP A 30 7.33 5.83 -6.94
CA ASP A 30 8.08 4.56 -6.86
C ASP A 30 8.32 4.09 -5.40
N LEU A 31 7.47 4.53 -4.47
CA LEU A 31 7.43 3.98 -3.12
C LEU A 31 6.75 2.62 -3.11
N LEU A 32 5.74 2.47 -3.97
CA LEU A 32 5.03 1.22 -4.22
C LEU A 32 4.96 0.93 -5.72
N SER A 33 4.73 -0.33 -6.05
CA SER A 33 4.29 -0.77 -7.36
C SER A 33 3.04 -1.61 -7.19
N SER A 34 2.17 -1.67 -8.20
CA SER A 34 0.97 -2.48 -8.12
C SER A 34 0.80 -3.43 -9.29
N ARG A 35 0.08 -4.53 -9.06
CA ARG A 35 -0.40 -5.45 -10.09
C ARG A 35 -1.83 -5.87 -9.83
N TRP A 36 -2.60 -6.02 -10.90
CA TRP A 36 -3.93 -6.62 -10.82
C TRP A 36 -3.82 -8.14 -10.84
N GLU A 37 -4.24 -8.78 -9.77
CA GLU A 37 -4.32 -10.23 -9.68
C GLU A 37 -5.75 -10.72 -9.86
N LYS A 38 -5.90 -11.77 -10.68
CA LYS A 38 -7.15 -12.52 -10.76
C LYS A 38 -7.25 -13.37 -9.50
N SER A 39 -8.32 -13.20 -8.73
CA SER A 39 -8.62 -14.14 -7.66
C SER A 39 -9.15 -15.44 -8.27
N ILE A 40 -8.77 -16.60 -7.70
CA ILE A 40 -9.29 -17.92 -8.10
C ILE A 40 -10.79 -18.02 -7.77
N ALA A 41 -11.23 -17.30 -6.73
CA ALA A 41 -12.62 -17.21 -6.31
C ALA A 41 -12.90 -15.78 -5.79
N GLY A 42 -13.17 -14.84 -6.70
CA GLY A 42 -13.55 -13.48 -6.34
C GLY A 42 -13.22 -12.41 -7.38
N PRO A 43 -13.53 -11.14 -7.08
CA PRO A 43 -13.17 -10.01 -7.94
C PRO A 43 -11.66 -9.85 -8.05
N LYS A 44 -11.21 -9.18 -9.12
CA LYS A 44 -9.79 -8.81 -9.27
C LYS A 44 -9.36 -7.93 -8.09
N LYS A 45 -8.14 -8.17 -7.58
CA LYS A 45 -7.55 -7.39 -6.51
C LYS A 45 -6.32 -6.64 -7.01
N LYS A 46 -6.15 -5.39 -6.55
CA LYS A 46 -4.93 -4.61 -6.76
C LYS A 46 -3.97 -4.95 -5.62
N MET A 47 -2.88 -5.63 -5.94
CA MET A 47 -1.85 -6.02 -4.99
C MET A 47 -0.69 -5.04 -5.08
N TYR A 48 -0.19 -4.58 -3.93
CA TYR A 48 0.92 -3.64 -3.84
C TYR A 48 2.19 -4.34 -3.39
N THR A 49 3.32 -3.98 -3.97
CA THR A 49 4.67 -4.38 -3.55
C THR A 49 5.54 -3.13 -3.38
N MET A 50 6.64 -3.23 -2.63
CA MET A 50 7.56 -2.09 -2.48
C MET A 50 8.20 -1.74 -3.83
N GLY A 51 8.21 -0.45 -4.17
CA GLY A 51 9.04 0.08 -5.26
C GLY A 51 10.50 0.23 -4.84
N GLU A 52 11.38 0.62 -5.77
CA GLU A 52 12.80 0.75 -5.45
C GLU A 52 13.07 1.92 -4.50
N ALA A 53 12.48 3.09 -4.79
CA ALA A 53 12.54 4.24 -3.90
C ALA A 53 11.92 3.92 -2.53
N GLY A 54 10.83 3.15 -2.50
CA GLY A 54 10.19 2.69 -1.27
C GLY A 54 11.10 1.86 -0.39
N ARG A 55 11.83 0.90 -0.98
CA ARG A 55 12.82 0.10 -0.22
C ARG A 55 13.94 0.96 0.36
N LYS A 56 14.41 1.97 -0.37
CA LYS A 56 15.44 2.91 0.13
C LYS A 56 14.91 3.73 1.30
N LYS A 57 13.72 4.32 1.16
CA LYS A 57 13.09 5.16 2.18
C LYS A 57 12.74 4.37 3.45
N LEU A 58 12.22 3.15 3.30
CA LEU A 58 11.94 2.28 4.43
C LEU A 58 13.20 1.94 5.23
N ARG A 59 14.32 1.67 4.55
CA ARG A 59 15.61 1.45 5.24
C ARG A 59 16.05 2.67 6.04
N THR A 60 15.89 3.87 5.51
CA THR A 60 16.19 5.10 6.26
C THR A 60 15.35 5.18 7.53
N ILE A 61 14.02 5.02 7.42
CA ILE A 61 13.09 5.10 8.56
C ILE A 61 13.41 4.06 9.65
N LEU A 62 13.85 2.86 9.28
CA LEU A 62 14.14 1.78 10.23
C LEU A 62 15.53 1.89 10.88
N LEU A 63 16.41 2.74 10.34
CA LEU A 63 17.75 2.98 10.87
C LEU A 63 17.82 4.26 11.72
N GLU A 64 16.72 5.02 11.76
CA GLU A 64 16.47 6.16 12.66
C GLU A 64 15.79 5.69 13.95
#